data_AF-A0A2C8YWU6-F1
#
_entry.id   AF-A0A2C8YWU6-F1
#
_cell.length_a   1.000
_cell.length_b   1.000
_cell.length_c   1.000
_cell.angle_alpha   90.00
_cell.angle_beta   90.00
_cell.angle_gamma   90.00
#
_symmetry.space_group_name_H-M   'P 1'
#
loop_
_entity.id
_entity.type
_entity.pdbx_description
1 polymer ?
#
loop_
_entity_poly.entity_id
_entity_poly.type
_entity_poly.pdbx_seq_one_letter_code
_entity_poly.pdbx_strand_id
1 'polypeptide(L)'
;MDVVSKITLVASIVLMGYSASQLVANSAELSEKADEIKTLMKVSESRERGIRLFNFAISFSLMLAYVFLAHFSGLAYWVSAVIALKLAFTLFFSDRELRMEIRGEDMGRRGILMDKADSFLNVLLGLSIALVLVL
;
A
#
# COMPACT_ATOMS: atom_id res chain seq x y z
N MET A 1 4.65 21.15 -16.85
CA MET A 1 4.67 20.23 -15.69
C MET A 1 6.05 20.23 -15.06
N ASP A 2 6.14 20.62 -13.80
CA ASP A 2 7.38 20.54 -13.02
C ASP A 2 7.84 19.09 -12.83
N VAL A 3 9.13 18.92 -12.56
CA VAL A 3 9.76 17.60 -12.32
C VAL A 3 9.03 16.83 -11.23
N VAL A 4 8.59 17.51 -10.17
CA VAL A 4 7.83 16.95 -9.06
C VAL A 4 6.50 16.35 -9.53
N SER A 5 5.75 17.06 -10.37
CA SER A 5 4.47 16.57 -10.92
C SER A 5 4.66 15.33 -11.80
N LYS A 6 5.76 15.24 -12.56
CA LYS A 6 6.08 14.04 -13.37
C LYS A 6 6.37 12.83 -12.49
N ILE A 7 7.17 13.01 -11.44
CA ILE A 7 7.47 11.93 -10.47
C ILE A 7 6.19 11.49 -9.76
N THR A 8 5.35 12.44 -9.35
CA THR A 8 4.04 12.16 -8.72
C THR A 8 3.12 11.36 -9.64
N LEU A 9 3.09 11.70 -10.93
CA LEU A 9 2.31 10.98 -11.94
C LEU A 9 2.79 9.54 -12.11
N VAL A 10 4.10 9.33 -12.26
CA VAL A 10 4.67 7.97 -12.35
C VAL A 10 4.36 7.17 -11.08
N ALA A 11 4.56 7.76 -9.90
CA ALA A 11 4.25 7.10 -8.63
C ALA A 11 2.76 6.73 -8.51
N SER A 12 1.86 7.59 -9.01
CA SER A 12 0.42 7.34 -9.00
C SER A 12 0.02 6.21 -9.94
N ILE A 13 0.65 6.13 -11.12
CA ILE A 13 0.46 5.02 -12.06
C ILE A 13 0.97 3.71 -11.46
N VAL A 14 2.13 3.71 -10.82
CA VAL A 14 2.69 2.52 -10.15
C VAL A 14 1.78 2.05 -9.02
N LEU A 15 1.32 2.97 -8.17
CA LEU A 15 0.36 2.68 -7.09
C LEU A 15 -0.93 2.06 -7.67
N MET A 16 -1.49 2.67 -8.71
CA MET A 16 -2.68 2.19 -9.37
C MET A 16 -2.47 0.78 -9.95
N GLY A 17 -1.38 0.56 -10.68
CA GLY A 17 -1.08 -0.73 -11.29
C GLY A 17 -0.88 -1.83 -10.26
N TYR A 18 -0.14 -1.53 -9.19
CA TYR A 18 0.09 -2.48 -8.09
C TYR A 18 -1.22 -2.86 -7.41
N SER A 19 -2.03 -1.88 -7.00
CA SER A 19 -3.31 -2.15 -6.34
C SER A 19 -4.35 -2.78 -7.26
N ALA A 20 -4.34 -2.47 -8.56
CA ALA A 20 -5.18 -3.16 -9.53
C ALA A 20 -4.80 -4.64 -9.66
N SER A 21 -3.50 -4.95 -9.64
CA SER A 21 -3.03 -6.34 -9.65
C SER A 21 -3.49 -7.11 -8.39
N GLN A 22 -3.49 -6.46 -7.22
CA GLN A 22 -3.98 -7.06 -5.97
C GLN A 22 -5.49 -7.30 -5.97
N LEU A 23 -6.28 -6.43 -6.61
CA LEU A 23 -7.73 -6.63 -6.77
C LEU A 23 -8.09 -7.87 -7.59
N VAL A 24 -7.33 -8.07 -8.67
CA VAL A 24 -7.53 -9.15 -9.64
C VAL A 24 -6.93 -10.47 -9.13
N ALA A 25 -5.86 -10.40 -8.35
CA ALA A 25 -5.25 -11.58 -7.74
C ALA A 25 -6.28 -12.37 -6.92
N ASN A 26 -6.27 -13.68 -7.11
CA ASN A 26 -7.13 -14.57 -6.34
C ASN A 26 -6.52 -14.74 -4.95
N SER A 27 -7.34 -14.84 -3.89
CA SER A 27 -6.83 -14.93 -2.51
C SER A 27 -5.91 -16.14 -2.28
N ALA A 28 -6.03 -17.18 -3.11
CA ALA A 28 -5.16 -18.35 -3.11
C ALA A 28 -3.72 -18.04 -3.58
N GLU A 29 -3.54 -17.17 -4.59
CA GLU A 29 -2.19 -16.80 -5.09
C GLU A 29 -1.45 -15.87 -4.13
N LEU A 30 -2.19 -15.02 -3.40
CA LEU A 30 -1.64 -14.19 -2.33
C LEU A 30 -1.18 -15.04 -1.14
N SER A 31 -1.97 -16.05 -0.77
CA SER A 31 -1.64 -17.00 0.29
C SER A 31 -0.44 -17.88 -0.07
N GLU A 32 -0.35 -18.38 -1.31
CA GLU A 32 0.77 -19.23 -1.74
C GLU A 32 2.11 -18.46 -1.76
N LYS A 33 2.11 -17.20 -2.20
CA LYS A 33 3.30 -16.34 -2.11
C LYS A 33 3.69 -16.03 -0.68
N ALA A 34 2.71 -15.83 0.20
CA ALA A 34 2.98 -15.59 1.60
C ALA A 34 3.54 -16.86 2.29
N ASP A 35 3.04 -18.04 1.92
CA ASP A 35 3.52 -19.33 2.43
C ASP A 35 4.92 -19.68 1.87
N GLU A 36 5.23 -19.33 0.61
CA GLU A 36 6.60 -19.39 0.08
C GLU A 36 7.56 -18.45 0.84
N ILE A 37 7.12 -17.23 1.16
CA ILE A 37 7.92 -16.29 1.97
C ILE A 37 8.13 -16.84 3.39
N LYS A 38 7.11 -17.48 3.97
CA LYS A 38 7.12 -18.08 5.31
C LYS A 38 7.97 -19.36 5.37
N THR A 39 8.02 -20.14 4.30
CA THR A 39 8.87 -21.34 4.21
C THR A 39 10.32 -20.99 3.93
N LEU A 40 10.59 -19.96 3.13
CA LEU A 40 11.94 -19.40 2.92
C LEU A 40 12.48 -18.71 4.18
N MET A 41 11.60 -18.14 4.99
CA MET A 41 11.95 -17.54 6.28
C MET A 41 11.50 -18.46 7.42
N LYS A 42 12.35 -19.42 7.83
CA LYS A 42 12.23 -20.01 9.19
C LYS A 42 12.47 -18.92 10.24
N VAL A 43 11.43 -18.14 10.54
CA VAL A 43 11.50 -16.92 11.36
C VAL A 43 11.54 -17.30 12.85
N SER A 44 12.62 -16.97 13.55
CA SER A 44 12.61 -16.85 15.01
C SER A 44 11.80 -15.62 15.44
N GLU A 45 11.16 -15.60 16.61
CA GLU A 45 10.37 -14.44 17.10
C GLU A 45 11.15 -13.09 17.04
N SER A 46 12.47 -13.13 17.24
CA SER A 46 13.35 -11.97 17.09
C SER A 46 13.43 -11.43 15.65
N ARG A 47 13.42 -12.34 14.66
CA ARG A 47 13.44 -12.02 13.23
C ARG A 47 12.06 -11.56 12.74
N GLU A 48 10.96 -12.05 13.33
CA GLU A 48 9.59 -11.57 13.07
C GLU A 48 9.46 -10.09 13.41
N ARG A 49 9.91 -9.70 14.61
CA ARG A 49 9.83 -8.30 15.05
C ARG A 49 10.66 -7.39 14.15
N GLY A 50 11.83 -7.85 13.70
CA GLY A 50 12.68 -7.13 12.75
C GLY A 50 12.02 -6.92 11.40
N ILE A 51 11.39 -7.96 10.83
CA ILE A 51 10.68 -7.88 9.55
C ILE A 51 9.52 -6.89 9.62
N ARG A 52 8.73 -6.92 10.70
CA ARG A 52 7.62 -5.96 10.88
C ARG A 52 8.09 -4.52 10.96
N LEU A 53 9.12 -4.25 11.78
CA LEU A 53 9.69 -2.90 11.90
C LEU A 53 10.24 -2.40 10.58
N PHE A 54 10.94 -3.27 9.84
CA PHE A 54 11.49 -2.92 8.54
C PHE A 54 10.40 -2.64 7.50
N ASN A 55 9.36 -3.49 7.43
CA ASN A 55 8.24 -3.29 6.52
C ASN A 55 7.46 -2.02 6.86
N PHE A 56 7.19 -1.78 8.14
CA PHE A 56 6.55 -0.55 8.60
C PHE A 56 7.37 0.68 8.23
N ALA A 57 8.68 0.66 8.47
CA ALA A 57 9.57 1.78 8.15
C ALA A 57 9.62 2.08 6.64
N ILE A 58 9.70 1.04 5.80
CA ILE A 58 9.68 1.20 4.34
C ILE A 58 8.34 1.75 3.87
N SER A 59 7.22 1.14 4.28
CA SER A 59 5.88 1.59 3.88
C SER A 59 5.60 3.01 4.37
N PHE A 60 6.06 3.35 5.57
CA PHE A 60 5.88 4.69 6.14
C PHE A 60 6.71 5.73 5.38
N SER A 61 7.95 5.39 5.04
CA SER A 61 8.82 6.24 4.21
C SER A 61 8.23 6.48 2.82
N LEU A 62 7.73 5.42 2.16
CA LEU A 62 7.06 5.50 0.85
C LEU A 62 5.79 6.36 0.94
N MET A 63 4.99 6.18 1.99
CA MET A 63 3.82 7.01 2.25
C MET A 63 4.19 8.49 2.39
N LEU A 64 5.18 8.82 3.22
CA LEU A 64 5.63 10.19 3.40
C LEU A 64 6.15 10.80 2.10
N ALA A 65 6.94 10.05 1.33
CA ALA A 65 7.44 10.49 0.04
C ALA A 65 6.30 10.79 -0.93
N TYR A 66 5.27 9.93 -0.99
CA TYR A 66 4.11 10.14 -1.86
C TYR A 66 3.28 11.36 -1.43
N VAL A 67 3.05 11.54 -0.14
CA VAL A 67 2.35 12.72 0.40
C VAL A 67 3.12 14.00 0.11
N PHE A 68 4.44 13.97 0.28
CA PHE A 68 5.32 15.10 -0.03
C PHE A 68 5.22 15.46 -1.52
N LEU A 69 5.35 14.47 -2.41
CA LEU A 69 5.18 14.65 -3.85
C LEU A 69 3.81 15.24 -4.20
N ALA A 70 2.73 14.71 -3.63
CA ALA A 70 1.37 15.21 -3.83
C ALA A 70 1.15 16.64 -3.29
N HIS A 71 1.88 17.04 -2.25
CA HIS A 71 1.80 18.40 -1.72
C HIS A 71 2.49 19.41 -2.63
N PHE A 72 3.67 19.05 -3.16
CA PHE A 72 4.45 19.92 -4.04
C PHE A 72 4.07 19.82 -5.53
N SER A 73 3.13 18.94 -5.90
CA SER A 73 2.69 18.76 -7.29
C SER A 73 1.68 19.82 -7.77
N GLY A 74 1.32 20.77 -6.92
CA GLY A 74 0.34 21.84 -7.21
C GLY A 74 -1.10 21.49 -6.87
N LEU A 75 -1.35 20.36 -6.21
CA LEU A 75 -2.67 19.98 -5.70
C LEU A 75 -3.10 20.88 -4.53
N ALA A 76 -4.41 21.02 -4.33
CA ALA A 76 -4.93 21.75 -3.18
C ALA A 76 -4.50 21.09 -1.86
N TYR A 77 -4.14 21.88 -0.86
CA TYR A 77 -3.58 21.39 0.42
C TYR A 77 -4.45 20.33 1.12
N TRP A 78 -5.77 20.43 0.98
CA TRP A 78 -6.71 19.46 1.56
C TRP A 78 -6.63 18.09 0.88
N VAL A 79 -6.25 18.03 -0.40
CA VAL A 79 -6.05 16.79 -1.14
C VAL A 79 -4.87 16.02 -0.56
N SER A 80 -3.76 16.70 -0.27
CA SER A 80 -2.59 16.09 0.39
C SER A 80 -2.96 15.55 1.78
N ALA A 81 -3.80 16.27 2.54
CA ALA A 81 -4.28 15.81 3.84
C ALA A 81 -5.16 14.56 3.75
N VAL A 82 -6.06 14.50 2.76
CA VAL A 82 -6.90 13.32 2.50
C VAL A 82 -6.05 12.13 2.07
N ILE A 83 -5.06 12.33 1.18
CA ILE A 83 -4.12 11.29 0.76
C ILE A 83 -3.34 10.75 1.96
N ALA A 84 -2.82 11.64 2.81
CA ALA A 84 -2.09 11.26 4.01
C ALA A 84 -2.96 10.45 4.99
N LEU A 85 -4.19 10.90 5.25
CA LEU A 85 -5.12 10.19 6.13
C LEU A 85 -5.43 8.80 5.59
N LYS A 86 -5.76 8.70 4.30
CA LYS A 86 -6.06 7.43 3.64
C LYS A 86 -4.85 6.49 3.71
N LEU A 87 -3.65 6.94 3.34
CA LEU A 87 -2.47 6.09 3.36
C LEU A 87 -2.08 5.65 4.79
N ALA A 88 -2.38 6.47 5.81
CA ALA A 88 -2.23 6.04 7.21
C ALA A 88 -3.13 4.85 7.54
N PHE A 89 -4.38 4.86 7.06
CA PHE A 89 -5.28 3.70 7.19
C PHE A 89 -4.74 2.48 6.46
N THR A 90 -4.32 2.63 5.20
CA THR A 90 -3.69 1.54 4.42
C THR A 90 -2.52 0.92 5.17
N LEU A 91 -1.66 1.76 5.76
CA LEU A 91 -0.49 1.30 6.51
C LEU A 91 -0.86 0.54 7.79
N PHE A 92 -1.90 0.99 8.49
CA PHE A 92 -2.43 0.30 9.67
C PHE A 92 -3.02 -1.08 9.33
N PHE A 93 -3.75 -1.18 8.21
CA PHE A 93 -4.29 -2.47 7.74
C PHE A 93 -3.18 -3.40 7.28
N SER A 94 -2.22 -2.91 6.49
CA SER A 94 -1.08 -3.71 6.04
C SER A 94 -0.25 -4.29 7.20
N ASP A 95 -0.02 -3.53 8.27
CA ASP A 95 0.67 -4.04 9.46
C ASP A 95 -0.16 -5.08 10.24
N ARG A 96 -1.49 -4.93 10.27
CA ARG A 96 -2.40 -5.92 10.85
C ARG A 96 -2.39 -7.22 10.05
N GLU A 97 -2.41 -7.14 8.74
CA GLU A 97 -2.37 -8.27 7.82
C GLU A 97 -1.05 -9.03 7.91
N LEU A 98 0.07 -8.31 7.88
CA LEU A 98 1.39 -8.91 8.08
C LEU A 98 1.49 -9.65 9.43
N ARG A 99 0.85 -9.14 10.48
CA ARG A 99 0.78 -9.82 11.78
C ARG A 99 -0.02 -11.12 11.73
N MET A 100 -1.15 -11.14 11.02
CA MET A 100 -1.97 -12.35 10.85
C MET A 100 -1.22 -13.41 10.04
N GLU A 101 -0.60 -13.00 8.94
CA GLU A 101 0.17 -13.86 8.05
C GLU A 101 1.32 -14.57 8.77
N ILE A 102 2.11 -13.81 9.54
CA ILE A 102 3.24 -14.37 10.29
C ILE A 102 2.75 -15.37 11.36
N ARG A 103 1.62 -15.08 12.02
CA ARG A 103 1.01 -15.98 13.01
C ARG A 103 0.31 -17.20 12.41
N GLY A 104 0.12 -17.24 11.08
CA GLY A 104 -0.64 -18.29 10.41
C GLY A 104 -2.13 -18.26 10.74
N GLU A 105 -2.64 -17.08 11.09
CA GLU A 105 -4.08 -16.87 11.24
C GLU A 105 -4.66 -16.55 9.87
N ASP A 106 -5.66 -17.32 9.42
CA ASP A 106 -6.36 -17.02 8.18
C ASP A 106 -7.05 -15.66 8.27
N MET A 107 -6.89 -14.84 7.23
CA MET A 107 -7.72 -13.65 7.07
C MET A 107 -9.18 -14.08 6.89
N GLY A 108 -9.99 -13.89 7.93
CA GLY A 108 -11.42 -14.09 7.83
C GLY A 108 -12.02 -13.27 6.68
N ARG A 109 -13.18 -13.69 6.17
CA ARG A 109 -13.87 -13.10 4.99
C ARG A 109 -13.99 -11.56 5.02
N ARG A 110 -14.08 -10.97 6.23
CA ARG A 110 -14.11 -9.51 6.43
C ARG A 110 -12.74 -8.84 6.16
N GLY A 111 -11.64 -9.47 6.51
CA GLY A 111 -10.27 -8.98 6.25
C GLY A 111 -9.99 -8.91 4.75
N ILE A 112 -10.28 -9.99 4.03
CA ILE A 112 -10.14 -10.04 2.56
C ILE A 112 -11.00 -8.97 1.86
N LEU A 113 -12.21 -8.73 2.36
CA LEU A 113 -13.08 -7.65 1.84
C LEU A 113 -12.50 -6.26 2.10
N MET A 114 -11.87 -6.04 3.26
CA MET A 114 -11.24 -4.77 3.61
C MET A 114 -9.98 -4.53 2.77
N ASP A 115 -9.15 -5.54 2.57
CA ASP A 115 -7.97 -5.47 1.71
C ASP A 115 -8.34 -5.14 0.25
N LYS A 116 -9.35 -5.84 -0.29
CA LYS A 116 -9.89 -5.51 -1.62
C LYS A 116 -10.48 -4.10 -1.67
N ALA A 117 -11.18 -3.65 -0.61
CA ALA A 117 -11.71 -2.29 -0.58
C ALA A 117 -10.60 -1.24 -0.54
N ASP A 118 -9.54 -1.45 0.25
CA ASP A 118 -8.36 -0.58 0.28
C ASP A 118 -7.67 -0.55 -1.08
N SER A 119 -7.39 -1.71 -1.66
CA SER A 119 -6.81 -1.83 -3.00
C SER A 119 -7.66 -1.10 -4.05
N PHE A 120 -8.99 -1.18 -3.99
CA PHE A 120 -9.88 -0.43 -4.87
C PHE A 120 -9.77 1.09 -4.69
N LEU A 121 -9.75 1.56 -3.44
CA LEU A 121 -9.54 2.98 -3.15
C LEU A 121 -8.15 3.46 -3.59
N ASN A 122 -7.12 2.61 -3.52
CA ASN A 122 -5.77 2.91 -3.98
C ASN A 122 -5.73 3.09 -5.50
N VAL A 123 -6.44 2.23 -6.24
CA VAL A 123 -6.61 2.37 -7.70
C VAL A 123 -7.30 3.69 -8.03
N LEU A 124 -8.42 4.00 -7.39
CA LEU A 124 -9.15 5.25 -7.63
C LEU A 124 -8.32 6.49 -7.29
N LEU A 125 -7.56 6.44 -6.20
CA LEU A 125 -6.67 7.53 -5.79
C LEU A 125 -5.54 7.72 -6.80
N GLY A 126 -4.87 6.65 -7.23
CA GLY A 126 -3.82 6.72 -8.25
C GLY A 126 -4.35 7.23 -9.59
N LEU A 127 -5.52 6.76 -10.02
CA LEU A 127 -6.18 7.19 -11.26
C LEU A 127 -6.59 8.66 -11.20
N SER A 128 -7.24 9.09 -10.12
CA SER A 128 -7.72 10.47 -9.98
C SER A 128 -6.57 11.47 -9.96
N ILE A 129 -5.49 11.18 -9.23
CA ILE A 129 -4.30 12.04 -9.20
C ILE A 129 -3.61 12.07 -10.58
N ALA A 130 -3.51 10.93 -11.26
CA ALA A 130 -2.95 10.87 -12.61
C ALA A 130 -3.78 11.72 -13.59
N LEU A 131 -5.11 11.61 -13.55
CA LEU A 131 -6.01 12.41 -14.38
C LEU A 131 -5.87 13.90 -14.09
N VAL A 132 -5.87 14.31 -12.82
CA VAL A 132 -5.73 15.73 -12.42
C VAL A 132 -4.38 16.33 -12.82
N LEU A 133 -3.32 15.52 -12.87
CA LEU A 133 -2.00 15.99 -13.29
C LEU A 133 -1.82 16.02 -14.82
N VAL A 134 -2.64 15.27 -15.56
CA VAL A 134 -2.59 15.23 -17.04
C VAL A 134 -3.52 16.27 -17.68
N LEU A 135 -4.70 16.49 -17.09
CA LEU A 135 -5.70 17.48 -17.52
C LEU A 135 -5.29 18.89 -17.09
#